data_AF-A0A1C5UA50-F1
#
_entry.id   AF-A0A1C5UA50-F1
#
_cell.length_a   1.000
_cell.length_b   1.000
_cell.length_c   1.000
_cell.angle_alpha   90.00
_cell.angle_beta   90.00
_cell.angle_gamma   90.00
#
_symmetry.space_group_name_H-M   'P 1'
#
loop_
_entity.id
_entity.type
_entity.pdbx_description
1 polymer ?
#
loop_
_entity_poly.entity_id
_entity_poly.type
_entity_poly.pdbx_seq_one_letter_code
_entity_poly.pdbx_strand_id
1 'polypeptide(L)'
;MLGNILEISKRSNKNGRVPIKVALLKIHDNTEDTNKNGLHWKKEYVEAAMESAIGMPFCAEFVDETKEVPLGHGLTGQIINSDGLPEPIFENSEVVGTCNEVSIETVKDADGNDIEVLVGSGFLYAQRYPNFVKWVRKNYALGKVCTSIEIMGIPENDNKIVFEEEEPTEAFRSPMRYVFSGSAILSVSPADDDAIVLEVAEKKQNKEDKKTMEFTIEDMKTAIHSTISELNDKSQAYESQIAELNSTIEAKNSELAEKDVKISELNASVEQIQATLDQLKKDYETYWAEREILEQELAKAKVAEKLRELDTTLGEFNEDEKDIAKEDIDKLTSEINAATKKEDLENVTSEINSIKSKICMNIVESQKKAESDAKIAEQNSIHDGSVEDIFSEVCSESHIDDEDTNIF
;
A
#
# COMPACT_ATOMS: atom_id res chain seq x y z
N MET A 1 3.88 -54.29 -27.86
CA MET A 1 5.19 -53.93 -27.29
C MET A 1 5.96 -55.20 -26.99
N LEU A 2 6.87 -55.58 -27.89
CA LEU A 2 7.87 -56.61 -27.61
C LEU A 2 8.97 -55.93 -26.79
N GLY A 3 9.14 -56.38 -25.55
CA GLY A 3 10.13 -55.83 -24.62
C GLY A 3 11.55 -56.09 -25.11
N ASN A 4 12.29 -55.02 -25.40
CA ASN A 4 13.74 -55.07 -25.57
C ASN A 4 14.41 -55.04 -24.19
N ILE A 5 14.13 -56.03 -23.34
CA ILE A 5 14.99 -56.31 -22.19
C ILE A 5 16.31 -56.81 -22.79
N LEU A 6 17.40 -56.06 -22.66
CA LEU A 6 18.70 -56.64 -23.01
C LEU A 6 19.04 -57.78 -22.08
N GLU A 7 19.01 -58.96 -22.68
CA GLU A 7 19.36 -60.23 -22.07
C GLU A 7 20.89 -60.33 -21.93
N ILE A 8 21.47 -59.62 -20.97
CA ILE A 8 22.90 -59.77 -20.68
C ILE A 8 23.09 -61.06 -19.87
N SER A 9 23.61 -62.08 -20.56
CA SER A 9 23.63 -63.49 -20.16
C SER A 9 24.46 -63.86 -18.91
N LYS A 10 25.04 -62.91 -18.18
CA LYS A 10 25.74 -63.14 -16.91
C LYS A 10 26.01 -61.78 -16.27
N ARG A 11 26.07 -61.71 -14.94
CA ARG A 11 26.74 -60.62 -14.23
C ARG A 11 28.13 -60.44 -14.86
N SER A 12 28.30 -59.49 -15.78
CA SER A 12 29.62 -59.20 -16.31
C SER A 12 30.46 -58.50 -15.24
N ASN A 13 29.83 -57.87 -14.23
CA ASN A 13 30.58 -57.16 -13.21
C ASN A 13 30.07 -57.37 -11.78
N LYS A 14 30.98 -57.79 -10.89
CA LYS A 14 30.77 -57.96 -9.44
C LYS A 14 30.98 -56.64 -8.67
N ASN A 15 31.22 -55.53 -9.37
CA ASN A 15 31.66 -54.25 -8.80
C ASN A 15 30.52 -53.27 -8.45
N GLY A 16 29.26 -53.72 -8.47
CA GLY A 16 28.10 -52.88 -8.13
C GLY A 16 27.54 -52.04 -9.29
N ARG A 17 28.21 -52.02 -10.44
CA ARG A 17 27.76 -51.28 -11.63
C ARG A 17 26.66 -52.04 -12.39
N VAL A 18 25.62 -51.33 -12.79
CA VAL A 18 24.50 -51.86 -13.58
C VAL A 18 24.48 -51.17 -14.94
N PRO A 19 24.81 -51.88 -16.03
CA PRO A 19 24.75 -51.31 -17.37
C PRO A 19 23.37 -50.72 -17.69
N ILE A 20 23.38 -49.56 -18.35
CA ILE A 20 22.20 -48.83 -18.79
C ILE A 20 22.48 -48.18 -20.15
N LYS A 21 21.44 -48.08 -20.97
CA LYS A 21 21.43 -47.34 -22.24
C LYS A 21 20.27 -46.35 -22.20
N VAL A 22 20.52 -45.10 -22.56
CA VAL A 22 19.58 -43.99 -22.43
C VAL A 22 19.54 -43.22 -23.75
N ALA A 23 18.36 -42.95 -24.28
CA ALA A 23 18.15 -41.88 -25.26
C ALA A 23 18.21 -40.56 -24.50
N LEU A 24 19.29 -39.81 -24.70
CA LEU A 24 19.56 -38.56 -23.99
C LEU A 24 18.70 -37.40 -24.52
N LEU A 25 18.45 -37.40 -25.83
CA LEU A 25 17.60 -36.45 -26.53
C LEU A 25 17.18 -37.02 -27.89
N LYS A 26 16.07 -36.51 -28.42
CA LYS A 26 15.66 -36.65 -29.81
C LYS A 26 16.33 -35.63 -30.70
N ILE A 27 16.85 -36.09 -31.83
CA ILE A 27 17.34 -35.26 -32.93
C ILE A 27 16.15 -34.96 -33.85
N HIS A 28 15.98 -33.69 -34.21
CA HIS A 28 14.82 -33.25 -34.98
C HIS A 28 15.17 -33.15 -36.47
N ASP A 29 14.47 -33.94 -37.29
CA ASP A 29 14.62 -33.90 -38.75
C ASP A 29 13.88 -32.71 -39.39
N ASN A 30 12.74 -32.32 -38.81
CA ASN A 30 11.95 -31.18 -39.26
C ASN A 30 12.46 -29.89 -38.59
N THR A 31 12.80 -28.90 -39.41
CA THR A 31 13.40 -27.64 -38.97
C THR A 31 12.52 -26.81 -38.05
N GLU A 32 11.21 -27.09 -38.00
CA GLU A 32 10.25 -26.38 -37.15
C GLU A 32 9.96 -27.11 -35.82
N ASP A 33 10.44 -28.35 -35.67
CA ASP A 33 10.13 -29.16 -34.49
C ASP A 33 11.02 -28.78 -33.30
N THR A 34 10.46 -28.77 -32.09
CA THR A 34 11.20 -28.56 -30.85
C THR A 34 10.71 -29.52 -29.78
N ASN A 35 11.52 -29.73 -28.74
CA ASN A 35 11.00 -30.29 -27.51
C ASN A 35 10.09 -29.27 -26.79
N LYS A 36 9.44 -29.66 -25.69
CA LYS A 36 8.50 -28.78 -24.94
C LYS A 36 9.15 -27.53 -24.35
N ASN A 37 10.48 -27.47 -24.30
CA ASN A 37 11.25 -26.31 -23.83
C ASN A 37 11.78 -25.44 -24.99
N GLY A 38 11.31 -25.67 -26.22
CA GLY A 38 11.67 -24.90 -27.41
C GLY A 38 13.10 -25.16 -27.93
N LEU A 39 13.72 -26.29 -27.56
CA LEU A 39 15.04 -26.68 -28.09
C LEU A 39 14.87 -27.50 -29.37
N HIS A 40 15.45 -27.01 -30.47
CA HIS A 40 15.58 -27.74 -31.73
C HIS A 40 16.99 -28.33 -31.85
N TRP A 41 17.11 -29.62 -31.55
CA TRP A 41 18.36 -30.38 -31.67
C TRP A 41 18.68 -30.75 -33.12
N LYS A 42 19.58 -30.00 -33.75
CA LYS A 42 20.12 -30.33 -35.08
C LYS A 42 21.21 -31.38 -34.99
N LYS A 43 21.16 -32.34 -35.92
CA LYS A 43 22.11 -33.46 -35.99
C LYS A 43 23.58 -33.00 -35.99
N GLU A 44 23.91 -32.01 -36.82
CA GLU A 44 25.28 -31.51 -36.95
C GLU A 44 25.86 -30.96 -35.63
N TYR A 45 25.05 -30.26 -34.83
CA TYR A 45 25.50 -29.69 -33.56
C TYR A 45 25.52 -30.74 -32.46
N VAL A 46 24.60 -31.70 -32.50
CA VAL A 46 24.64 -32.88 -31.63
C VAL A 46 25.89 -33.72 -31.90
N GLU A 47 26.23 -33.98 -33.17
CA GLU A 47 27.46 -34.69 -33.56
C GLU A 47 28.72 -33.96 -33.11
N ALA A 48 28.74 -32.63 -33.19
CA ALA A 48 29.86 -31.83 -32.72
C ALA A 48 30.05 -31.87 -31.19
N ALA A 49 28.95 -31.98 -30.43
CA ALA A 49 28.98 -31.96 -28.95
C ALA A 49 28.99 -33.35 -28.31
N MET A 50 28.59 -34.42 -29.02
CA MET A 50 28.27 -35.71 -28.40
C MET A 50 29.40 -36.33 -27.59
N GLU A 51 30.67 -36.17 -28.00
CA GLU A 51 31.80 -36.72 -27.25
C GLU A 51 31.91 -36.14 -25.84
N SER A 52 31.39 -34.94 -25.59
CA SER A 52 31.42 -34.34 -24.25
C SER A 52 30.50 -35.07 -23.26
N ALA A 53 29.53 -35.85 -23.74
CA ALA A 53 28.70 -36.68 -22.87
C ALA A 53 29.47 -37.92 -22.34
N ILE A 54 30.62 -38.27 -22.93
CA ILE A 54 31.49 -39.32 -22.37
C ILE A 54 32.07 -38.85 -21.04
N GLY A 55 31.79 -39.60 -19.99
CA GLY A 55 32.19 -39.28 -18.61
C GLY A 55 31.19 -38.43 -17.85
N MET A 56 30.14 -37.91 -18.51
CA MET A 56 29.12 -37.14 -17.82
C MET A 56 28.34 -38.02 -16.82
N PRO A 57 27.87 -37.45 -15.70
CA PRO A 57 27.10 -38.19 -14.72
C PRO A 57 25.68 -38.49 -15.23
N PHE A 58 25.18 -39.67 -14.86
CA PHE A 58 23.75 -39.86 -14.70
C PHE A 58 23.37 -39.39 -13.30
N CYS A 59 22.35 -38.55 -13.20
CA CYS A 59 21.95 -37.87 -11.98
C CYS A 59 20.52 -38.22 -11.55
N ALA A 60 20.21 -38.02 -10.27
CA ALA A 60 18.85 -38.03 -9.77
C ALA A 60 18.73 -37.13 -8.53
N GLU A 61 17.70 -36.28 -8.51
CA GLU A 61 17.16 -35.72 -7.27
C GLU A 61 16.17 -36.72 -6.67
N PHE A 62 16.19 -36.94 -5.37
CA PHE A 62 15.30 -37.91 -4.71
C PHE A 62 14.18 -37.21 -3.92
N VAL A 63 13.00 -37.82 -3.89
CA VAL A 63 11.85 -37.33 -3.11
C VAL A 63 12.14 -37.31 -1.61
N ASP A 64 12.95 -38.26 -1.14
CA ASP A 64 13.32 -38.41 0.25
C ASP A 64 14.65 -39.17 0.44
N GLU A 65 15.06 -39.32 1.69
CA GLU A 65 16.30 -39.99 2.11
C GLU A 65 16.33 -41.51 1.83
N THR A 66 15.22 -42.12 1.42
CA THR A 66 15.21 -43.55 1.02
C THR A 66 15.92 -43.76 -0.31
N LYS A 67 16.07 -42.69 -1.09
CA LYS A 67 16.73 -42.65 -2.41
C LYS A 67 16.17 -43.72 -3.35
N GLU A 68 14.85 -43.89 -3.32
CA GLU A 68 14.13 -44.82 -4.18
C GLU A 68 13.58 -44.13 -5.42
N VAL A 69 12.78 -43.07 -5.23
CA VAL A 69 12.03 -42.42 -6.30
C VAL A 69 12.77 -41.15 -6.73
N PRO A 70 13.24 -41.07 -8.00
CA PRO A 70 13.76 -39.81 -8.52
C PRO A 70 12.64 -38.79 -8.66
N LEU A 71 12.94 -37.51 -8.59
CA LEU A 71 11.97 -36.42 -8.71
C LEU A 71 12.29 -35.54 -9.92
N GLY A 72 13.42 -34.83 -9.86
CA GLY A 72 13.75 -33.77 -10.79
C GLY A 72 15.24 -33.70 -11.12
N HIS A 73 15.64 -32.52 -11.58
CA HIS A 73 17.01 -32.20 -11.96
C HIS A 73 17.93 -31.93 -10.76
N GLY A 74 17.35 -31.51 -9.61
CA GLY A 74 18.10 -31.11 -8.43
C GLY A 74 18.69 -29.70 -8.47
N LEU A 75 18.19 -28.82 -9.37
CA LEU A 75 18.59 -27.42 -9.48
C LEU A 75 18.17 -26.64 -8.22
N THR A 76 19.13 -26.07 -7.50
CA THR A 76 18.90 -25.27 -6.28
C THR A 76 19.08 -23.77 -6.52
N GLY A 77 19.69 -23.38 -7.64
CA GLY A 77 19.83 -21.97 -8.02
C GLY A 77 20.94 -21.73 -9.03
N GLN A 78 21.49 -20.52 -9.00
CA GLN A 78 22.64 -20.12 -9.82
C GLN A 78 23.60 -19.26 -9.00
N ILE A 79 24.90 -19.34 -9.28
CA ILE A 79 25.93 -18.46 -8.72
C ILE A 79 26.62 -17.68 -9.84
N ILE A 80 27.21 -16.54 -9.50
CA ILE A 80 28.07 -15.80 -10.43
C ILE A 80 29.50 -16.32 -10.24
N ASN A 81 30.07 -16.91 -11.28
CA ASN A 81 31.44 -17.42 -11.25
C ASN A 81 32.48 -16.29 -11.31
N SER A 82 33.78 -16.65 -11.25
CA SER A 82 34.89 -15.68 -11.27
C SER A 82 34.93 -14.80 -12.52
N ASP A 83 34.29 -15.25 -13.60
CA ASP A 83 34.25 -14.56 -14.89
C ASP A 83 32.99 -13.68 -15.04
N GLY A 84 32.18 -13.58 -13.97
CA GLY A 84 30.96 -12.76 -13.95
C GLY A 84 29.75 -13.41 -14.62
N LEU A 85 29.77 -14.73 -14.84
CA LEU A 85 28.73 -15.46 -15.56
C LEU A 85 27.86 -16.30 -14.62
N PRO A 86 26.55 -16.45 -14.92
CA PRO A 86 25.67 -17.32 -14.15
C PRO A 86 26.00 -18.79 -14.41
N GLU A 87 26.23 -19.54 -13.34
CA GLU A 87 26.48 -20.97 -13.34
C GLU A 87 25.38 -21.68 -12.53
N PRO A 88 24.66 -22.67 -13.11
CA PRO A 88 23.61 -23.38 -12.42
C PRO A 88 24.18 -24.31 -11.33
N ILE A 89 23.51 -24.35 -10.18
CA ILE A 89 23.89 -25.17 -9.03
C ILE A 89 22.86 -26.27 -8.82
N PHE A 90 23.34 -27.51 -8.77
CA PHE A 90 22.52 -28.72 -8.66
C PHE A 90 22.78 -29.48 -7.34
N GLU A 91 22.69 -28.79 -6.20
CA GLU A 91 23.05 -29.39 -4.89
C GLU A 91 22.18 -30.58 -4.48
N ASN A 92 20.95 -30.65 -4.99
CA ASN A 92 20.04 -31.76 -4.72
C ASN A 92 20.21 -32.91 -5.74
N SER A 93 21.14 -32.81 -6.68
CA SER A 93 21.34 -33.78 -7.75
C SER A 93 22.47 -34.75 -7.42
N GLU A 94 22.12 -35.99 -7.13
CA GLU A 94 23.11 -37.02 -6.81
C GLU A 94 23.63 -37.73 -8.05
N VAL A 95 24.94 -37.97 -8.12
CA VAL A 95 25.56 -38.76 -9.18
C VAL A 95 25.30 -40.25 -8.96
N VAL A 96 24.30 -40.76 -9.65
CA VAL A 96 23.82 -42.16 -9.55
C VAL A 96 24.47 -43.08 -10.59
N GLY A 97 25.16 -42.53 -11.57
CA GLY A 97 25.82 -43.31 -12.62
C GLY A 97 26.78 -42.49 -13.48
N THR A 98 27.30 -43.11 -14.53
CA THR A 98 28.23 -42.47 -15.47
C THR A 98 27.96 -42.97 -16.88
N CYS A 99 27.90 -42.04 -17.83
CA CYS A 99 27.91 -42.33 -19.26
C CYS A 99 29.35 -42.57 -19.73
N ASN A 100 29.61 -43.63 -20.49
CA ASN A 100 30.96 -43.99 -20.93
C ASN A 100 31.10 -44.01 -22.45
N GLU A 101 30.00 -44.19 -23.17
CA GLU A 101 29.95 -44.34 -24.62
C GLU A 101 28.75 -43.59 -25.14
N VAL A 102 28.88 -43.00 -26.33
CA VAL A 102 27.81 -42.29 -27.01
C VAL A 102 27.72 -42.73 -28.46
N SER A 103 26.51 -42.72 -28.99
CA SER A 103 26.20 -43.06 -30.38
C SER A 103 24.95 -42.31 -30.81
N ILE A 104 24.79 -42.05 -32.10
CA ILE A 104 23.49 -41.69 -32.66
C ILE A 104 22.85 -42.97 -33.18
N GLU A 105 21.64 -43.25 -32.75
CA GLU A 105 20.91 -44.47 -33.12
C GLU A 105 19.49 -44.16 -33.55
N THR A 106 18.97 -44.96 -34.47
CA THR A 106 17.55 -44.95 -34.82
C THR A 106 16.79 -45.86 -33.86
N VAL A 107 15.83 -45.29 -33.14
CA VAL A 107 14.94 -46.02 -32.21
C VAL A 107 13.48 -45.82 -32.57
N LYS A 108 12.60 -46.63 -31.98
CA LYS A 108 11.15 -46.48 -32.14
C LYS A 108 10.58 -45.57 -31.06
N ASP A 109 9.83 -44.55 -31.46
CA ASP A 109 9.05 -43.72 -30.54
C ASP A 109 7.80 -44.46 -30.00
N ALA A 110 6.96 -43.76 -29.24
CA ALA A 110 5.73 -44.33 -28.66
C ALA A 110 4.70 -44.74 -29.73
N ASP A 111 4.69 -44.07 -30.88
CA ASP A 111 3.78 -44.29 -31.99
C ASP A 111 4.31 -45.35 -32.99
N GLY A 112 5.56 -45.79 -32.81
CA GLY A 112 6.24 -46.78 -33.64
C GLY A 112 6.98 -46.19 -34.84
N ASN A 113 7.16 -44.87 -34.90
CA ASN A 113 7.96 -44.19 -35.92
C ASN A 113 9.44 -44.35 -35.61
N ASP A 114 10.26 -44.37 -36.66
CA ASP A 114 11.71 -44.28 -36.52
C ASP A 114 12.10 -42.84 -36.20
N ILE A 115 12.85 -42.64 -35.13
CA ILE A 115 13.42 -41.36 -34.73
C ILE A 115 14.93 -41.51 -34.52
N GLU A 116 15.71 -40.47 -34.82
CA GLU A 116 17.13 -40.42 -34.45
C GLU A 116 17.27 -39.84 -33.04
N VAL A 117 18.06 -40.51 -32.20
CA VAL A 117 18.34 -40.06 -30.82
C VAL A 117 19.84 -40.10 -30.56
N LEU A 118 20.31 -39.16 -29.72
CA LEU A 118 21.62 -39.32 -29.10
C LEU A 118 21.50 -40.32 -27.96
N VAL A 119 22.26 -41.40 -28.03
CA VAL A 119 22.29 -42.46 -27.03
C VAL A 119 23.52 -42.30 -26.14
N GLY A 120 23.31 -42.34 -24.83
CA GLY A 120 24.34 -42.52 -23.83
C GLY A 120 24.30 -43.93 -23.24
N SER A 121 25.39 -44.68 -23.39
CA SER A 121 25.59 -45.99 -22.78
C SER A 121 26.56 -45.89 -21.61
N GLY A 122 26.24 -46.54 -20.49
CA GLY A 122 27.02 -46.40 -19.26
C GLY A 122 26.59 -47.36 -18.17
N PHE A 123 26.68 -46.93 -16.92
CA PHE A 123 26.21 -47.71 -15.78
C PHE A 123 25.65 -46.87 -14.64
N LEU A 124 24.76 -47.47 -13.85
CA LEU A 124 24.30 -46.98 -12.54
C LEU A 124 25.07 -47.66 -11.39
N TYR A 125 25.30 -46.93 -10.30
CA TYR A 125 25.97 -47.41 -9.09
C TYR A 125 25.00 -48.09 -8.11
N ALA A 126 24.58 -49.33 -8.40
CA ALA A 126 23.61 -50.05 -7.58
C ALA A 126 24.10 -50.37 -6.15
N GLN A 127 25.42 -50.37 -5.91
CA GLN A 127 26.00 -50.50 -4.58
C GLN A 127 25.84 -49.24 -3.71
N ARG A 128 25.62 -48.08 -4.34
CA ARG A 128 25.34 -46.80 -3.67
C ARG A 128 23.84 -46.55 -3.62
N TYR A 129 23.13 -46.87 -4.70
CA TYR A 129 21.71 -46.57 -4.90
C TYR A 129 20.87 -47.83 -5.20
N PRO A 130 20.79 -48.81 -4.27
CA PRO A 130 20.12 -50.08 -4.52
C PRO A 130 18.60 -49.93 -4.69
N ASN A 131 17.96 -48.98 -4.00
CA ASN A 131 16.52 -48.74 -4.11
C ASN A 131 16.17 -48.06 -5.42
N PHE A 132 16.86 -46.98 -5.77
CA PHE A 132 16.76 -46.33 -7.07
C PHE A 132 16.92 -47.31 -8.24
N VAL A 133 17.94 -48.16 -8.24
CA VAL A 133 18.13 -49.11 -9.35
C VAL A 133 17.00 -50.15 -9.42
N LYS A 134 16.40 -50.55 -8.29
CA LYS A 134 15.18 -51.37 -8.31
C LYS A 134 14.01 -50.58 -8.90
N TRP A 135 13.87 -49.31 -8.54
CA TRP A 135 12.84 -48.43 -9.08
C TRP A 135 12.97 -48.28 -10.61
N VAL A 136 14.17 -48.03 -11.13
CA VAL A 136 14.42 -47.92 -12.58
C VAL A 136 14.00 -49.20 -13.30
N ARG A 137 14.42 -50.37 -12.82
CA ARG A 137 14.02 -51.66 -13.44
C ARG A 137 12.52 -51.89 -13.39
N LYS A 138 11.89 -51.63 -12.24
CA LYS A 138 10.44 -51.81 -12.06
C LYS A 138 9.67 -50.91 -13.02
N ASN A 139 10.02 -49.62 -13.11
CA ASN A 139 9.30 -48.68 -13.94
C ASN A 139 9.60 -48.88 -15.43
N TYR A 140 10.83 -49.28 -15.79
CA TYR A 140 11.16 -49.68 -17.15
C TYR A 140 10.35 -50.90 -17.62
N ALA A 141 10.10 -51.87 -16.72
CA ALA A 141 9.25 -53.03 -17.03
C ALA A 141 7.76 -52.67 -17.16
N LEU A 142 7.32 -51.59 -16.50
CA LEU A 142 5.92 -51.12 -16.51
C LEU A 142 5.65 -50.11 -17.63
N GLY A 143 6.67 -49.40 -18.11
CA GLY A 143 6.53 -48.33 -19.09
C GLY A 143 7.84 -47.56 -19.32
N LYS A 144 7.71 -46.27 -19.59
CA LYS A 144 8.85 -45.38 -19.85
C LYS A 144 9.48 -44.90 -18.53
N VAL A 145 10.80 -44.82 -18.52
CA VAL A 145 11.56 -44.07 -17.50
C VAL A 145 12.18 -42.87 -18.20
N CYS A 146 11.72 -41.68 -17.84
CA CYS A 146 12.10 -40.44 -18.49
C CYS A 146 13.48 -39.97 -18.02
N THR A 147 14.15 -39.22 -18.88
CA THR A 147 15.42 -38.56 -18.58
C THR A 147 15.39 -37.13 -19.12
N SER A 148 16.35 -36.32 -18.69
CA SER A 148 16.57 -35.00 -19.25
C SER A 148 18.07 -34.72 -19.33
N ILE A 149 18.49 -34.00 -20.37
CA ILE A 149 19.90 -33.74 -20.67
C ILE A 149 20.25 -32.30 -20.35
N GLU A 150 21.40 -32.11 -19.71
CA GLU A 150 21.89 -30.78 -19.35
C GLU A 150 23.04 -30.34 -20.23
N ILE A 151 22.99 -29.09 -20.69
CA ILE A 151 24.03 -28.48 -21.52
C ILE A 151 24.62 -27.25 -20.85
N MET A 152 25.92 -27.05 -21.09
CA MET A 152 26.69 -25.92 -20.61
C MET A 152 27.42 -25.24 -21.78
N GLY A 153 27.80 -23.98 -21.60
CA GLY A 153 28.65 -23.30 -22.55
C GLY A 153 30.09 -23.83 -22.52
N ILE A 154 30.86 -23.49 -23.55
CA ILE A 154 32.26 -23.91 -23.70
C ILE A 154 33.22 -22.75 -23.44
N PRO A 155 34.47 -23.02 -22.99
CA PRO A 155 35.46 -21.97 -22.71
C PRO A 155 35.73 -21.04 -23.89
N GLU A 156 35.68 -21.57 -25.12
CA GLU A 156 35.92 -20.81 -26.35
C GLU A 156 34.84 -19.74 -26.62
N ASN A 157 33.69 -19.81 -25.95
CA ASN A 157 32.60 -18.84 -26.06
C ASN A 157 32.27 -18.21 -24.70
N ASP A 158 33.28 -17.94 -23.87
CA ASP A 158 33.11 -17.38 -22.53
C ASP A 158 32.11 -18.19 -21.69
N ASN A 159 32.18 -19.52 -21.72
CA ASN A 159 31.27 -20.43 -21.00
C ASN A 159 29.77 -20.18 -21.27
N LYS A 160 29.42 -19.59 -22.41
CA LYS A 160 28.03 -19.39 -22.86
C LYS A 160 27.64 -20.41 -23.92
N ILE A 161 26.37 -20.81 -23.90
CA ILE A 161 25.75 -21.55 -24.99
C ILE A 161 25.54 -20.57 -26.15
N VAL A 162 26.02 -20.94 -27.32
CA VAL A 162 25.75 -20.20 -28.57
C VAL A 162 24.64 -20.92 -29.32
N PHE A 163 23.63 -20.17 -29.73
CA PHE A 163 22.54 -20.65 -30.57
C PHE A 163 22.77 -20.25 -32.03
N GLU A 164 22.17 -20.98 -32.96
CA GLU A 164 22.28 -20.69 -34.40
C GLU A 164 21.51 -19.44 -34.80
N GLU A 165 20.35 -19.20 -34.18
CA GLU A 165 19.52 -18.04 -34.46
C GLU A 165 20.19 -16.76 -33.97
N GLU A 166 20.11 -15.67 -34.76
CA GLU A 166 20.59 -14.35 -34.34
C GLU A 166 19.83 -13.83 -33.10
N GLU A 167 18.53 -14.14 -33.02
CA GLU A 167 17.64 -13.78 -31.92
C GLU A 167 16.89 -15.02 -31.39
N PRO A 168 17.53 -15.87 -30.56
CA PRO A 168 16.91 -17.09 -30.05
C PRO A 168 15.78 -16.77 -29.06
N THR A 169 14.72 -17.59 -29.07
CA THR A 169 13.57 -17.43 -28.16
C THR A 169 13.36 -18.64 -27.28
N GLU A 170 12.56 -18.49 -26.21
CA GLU A 170 12.16 -19.64 -25.39
C GLU A 170 11.31 -20.66 -26.17
N ALA A 171 10.60 -20.22 -27.21
CA ALA A 171 9.77 -21.08 -28.04
C ALA A 171 10.57 -21.84 -29.11
N PHE A 172 11.69 -21.27 -29.57
CA PHE A 172 12.54 -21.86 -30.59
C PHE A 172 13.97 -21.36 -30.47
N ARG A 173 14.91 -22.28 -30.26
CA ARG A 173 16.36 -22.04 -30.29
C ARG A 173 17.12 -23.33 -30.56
N SER A 174 18.15 -23.26 -31.39
CA SER A 174 19.03 -24.38 -31.75
C SER A 174 20.42 -24.21 -31.14
N PRO A 175 20.77 -24.97 -30.08
CA PRO A 175 22.11 -24.95 -29.53
C PRO A 175 23.13 -25.35 -30.60
N MET A 176 24.08 -24.46 -30.87
CA MET A 176 25.14 -24.62 -31.88
C MET A 176 26.49 -24.94 -31.25
N ARG A 177 26.83 -24.26 -30.15
CA ARG A 177 28.09 -24.51 -29.41
C ARG A 177 27.82 -24.64 -27.93
N TYR A 178 27.99 -25.86 -27.44
CA TYR A 178 27.70 -26.28 -26.08
C TYR A 178 28.40 -27.62 -25.81
N VAL A 179 28.39 -28.03 -24.55
CA VAL A 179 28.76 -29.38 -24.12
C VAL A 179 27.64 -29.97 -23.27
N PHE A 180 27.43 -31.28 -23.38
CA PHE A 180 26.64 -32.05 -22.43
C PHE A 180 27.37 -32.16 -21.09
N SER A 181 26.65 -31.97 -19.99
CA SER A 181 27.21 -31.88 -18.64
C SER A 181 26.63 -32.90 -17.65
N GLY A 182 25.50 -33.53 -17.98
CA GLY A 182 24.87 -34.57 -17.19
C GLY A 182 23.51 -34.94 -17.74
N SER A 183 22.94 -36.05 -17.25
CA SER A 183 21.57 -36.43 -17.57
C SER A 183 20.82 -36.92 -16.35
N ALA A 184 19.71 -36.26 -16.01
CA ALA A 184 18.87 -36.60 -14.88
C ALA A 184 17.86 -37.70 -15.25
N ILE A 185 17.71 -38.71 -14.40
CA ILE A 185 16.64 -39.71 -14.49
C ILE A 185 15.45 -39.19 -13.68
N LEU A 186 14.25 -39.21 -14.26
CA LEU A 186 13.08 -38.48 -13.76
C LEU A 186 11.88 -39.39 -13.50
N SER A 187 11.04 -39.01 -12.53
CA SER A 187 9.66 -39.50 -12.41
C SER A 187 8.61 -38.47 -12.83
N VAL A 188 9.02 -37.23 -13.08
CA VAL A 188 8.19 -36.15 -13.62
C VAL A 188 8.23 -36.12 -15.15
N SER A 189 7.34 -35.32 -15.75
CA SER A 189 7.30 -35.15 -17.20
C SER A 189 8.58 -34.46 -17.71
N PRO A 190 9.30 -35.03 -18.68
CA PRO A 190 10.46 -34.40 -19.30
C PRO A 190 10.02 -33.33 -20.31
N ALA A 191 10.96 -32.48 -20.71
CA ALA A 191 10.78 -31.59 -21.85
C ALA A 191 10.77 -32.36 -23.19
N ASP A 192 11.51 -33.46 -23.26
CA ASP A 192 11.62 -34.36 -24.41
C ASP A 192 11.01 -35.73 -24.04
N ASP A 193 9.88 -36.09 -24.65
CA ASP A 193 9.15 -37.35 -24.37
C ASP A 193 9.86 -38.61 -24.90
N ASP A 194 10.89 -38.42 -25.72
CA ASP A 194 11.71 -39.47 -26.32
C ASP A 194 13.07 -39.58 -25.61
N ALA A 195 13.38 -38.68 -24.66
CA ALA A 195 14.52 -38.82 -23.76
C ALA A 195 14.21 -39.84 -22.65
N ILE A 196 14.53 -41.11 -22.87
CA ILE A 196 14.13 -42.23 -22.01
C ILE A 196 15.24 -43.27 -21.80
N VAL A 197 15.12 -44.08 -20.75
CA VAL A 197 15.91 -45.30 -20.60
C VAL A 197 15.50 -46.31 -21.68
N LEU A 198 16.44 -46.69 -22.54
CA LEU A 198 16.26 -47.67 -23.60
C LEU A 198 16.48 -49.09 -23.09
N GLU A 199 17.46 -49.28 -22.20
CA GLU A 199 17.87 -50.59 -21.71
C GLU A 199 18.42 -50.48 -20.30
N VAL A 200 18.10 -51.44 -19.42
CA VAL A 200 18.72 -51.56 -18.10
C VAL A 200 18.99 -53.02 -17.76
N ALA A 201 20.22 -53.33 -17.36
CA ALA A 201 20.61 -54.72 -17.10
C ALA A 201 19.90 -55.30 -15.86
N GLU A 202 19.36 -56.51 -15.97
CA GLU A 202 18.76 -57.27 -14.87
C GLU A 202 19.39 -58.67 -14.72
N LYS A 203 19.34 -59.26 -13.52
CA LYS A 203 19.84 -60.63 -13.31
C LYS A 203 18.87 -61.64 -13.91
N LYS A 204 19.39 -62.61 -14.68
CA LYS A 204 18.67 -63.88 -14.90
C LYS A 204 18.44 -64.59 -13.57
N GLN A 205 17.18 -64.80 -13.20
CA GLN A 205 16.82 -65.75 -12.16
C GLN A 205 16.78 -67.16 -12.77
N ASN A 206 17.40 -68.15 -12.10
CA ASN A 206 17.30 -69.54 -12.50
C ASN A 206 15.84 -70.01 -12.30
N LYS A 207 15.32 -70.78 -13.27
CA LYS A 207 13.93 -71.29 -13.28
C LYS A 207 13.51 -72.11 -12.05
N GLU A 208 14.43 -72.51 -11.18
CA GLU A 208 14.12 -73.27 -9.95
C GLU A 208 13.74 -72.39 -8.75
N ASP A 209 14.16 -71.12 -8.70
CA ASP A 209 13.77 -70.19 -7.62
C ASP A 209 12.34 -69.62 -7.81
N LYS A 210 11.65 -70.06 -8.86
CA LYS A 210 10.29 -69.60 -9.19
C LYS A 210 9.24 -70.01 -8.16
N LYS A 211 9.55 -70.96 -7.26
CA LYS A 211 8.61 -71.40 -6.22
C LYS A 211 8.50 -70.48 -5.00
N THR A 212 9.35 -69.46 -4.87
CA THR A 212 9.34 -68.55 -3.71
C THR A 212 9.14 -67.07 -4.08
N MET A 213 8.83 -66.78 -5.34
CA MET A 213 8.51 -65.42 -5.81
C MET A 213 7.46 -65.42 -6.93
N GLU A 214 6.60 -66.43 -7.01
CA GLU A 214 5.36 -66.31 -7.78
C GLU A 214 4.40 -65.48 -6.93
N PHE A 215 4.28 -64.19 -7.24
CA PHE A 215 3.13 -63.37 -6.84
C PHE A 215 1.90 -64.09 -7.41
N THR A 216 1.25 -64.87 -6.56
CA THR A 216 0.13 -65.69 -7.00
C THR A 216 -1.01 -64.77 -7.39
N ILE A 217 -1.95 -65.25 -8.21
CA ILE A 217 -3.19 -64.52 -8.48
C ILE A 217 -3.88 -64.11 -7.17
N GLU A 218 -3.67 -64.87 -6.09
CA GLU A 218 -4.21 -64.57 -4.76
C GLU A 218 -3.47 -63.43 -4.04
N ASP A 219 -2.14 -63.35 -4.19
CA ASP A 219 -1.34 -62.20 -3.72
C ASP A 219 -1.69 -60.93 -4.51
N MET A 220 -1.90 -61.06 -5.83
CA MET A 220 -2.41 -59.97 -6.68
C MET A 220 -3.76 -59.47 -6.18
N LYS A 221 -4.72 -60.37 -5.94
CA LYS A 221 -6.04 -60.01 -5.43
C LYS A 221 -5.96 -59.34 -4.07
N THR A 222 -5.11 -59.83 -3.18
CA THR A 222 -4.96 -59.28 -1.83
C THR A 222 -4.35 -57.88 -1.88
N ALA A 223 -3.32 -57.66 -2.70
CA ALA A 223 -2.72 -56.34 -2.90
C ALA A 223 -3.72 -55.36 -3.55
N ILE A 224 -4.48 -55.82 -4.56
CA ILE A 224 -5.54 -55.03 -5.20
C ILE A 224 -6.64 -54.69 -4.17
N HIS A 225 -7.10 -55.65 -3.38
CA HIS A 225 -8.11 -55.42 -2.34
C HIS A 225 -7.62 -54.45 -1.27
N SER A 226 -6.37 -54.59 -0.79
CA SER A 226 -5.77 -53.65 0.16
C SER A 226 -5.74 -52.24 -0.41
N THR A 227 -5.27 -52.09 -1.66
CA THR A 227 -5.21 -50.79 -2.33
C THR A 227 -6.59 -50.18 -2.54
N ILE A 228 -7.58 -50.99 -2.94
CA ILE A 228 -8.98 -50.53 -3.09
C ILE A 228 -9.55 -50.10 -1.73
N SER A 229 -9.28 -50.86 -0.66
CA SER A 229 -9.73 -50.49 0.68
C SER A 229 -9.11 -49.16 1.12
N GLU A 230 -7.79 -49.01 0.98
CA GLU A 230 -7.08 -47.77 1.30
C GLU A 230 -7.58 -46.58 0.47
N LEU A 231 -7.87 -46.77 -0.82
CA LEU A 231 -8.43 -45.73 -1.69
C LEU A 231 -9.85 -45.37 -1.29
N ASN A 232 -10.69 -46.36 -0.93
CA ASN A 232 -12.05 -46.10 -0.43
C ASN A 232 -12.03 -45.33 0.89
N ASP A 233 -11.14 -45.70 1.82
CA ASP A 233 -10.99 -45.00 3.10
C ASP A 233 -10.55 -43.55 2.88
N LYS A 234 -9.58 -43.33 1.97
CA LYS A 234 -9.16 -41.97 1.56
C LYS A 234 -10.29 -41.20 0.88
N SER A 235 -11.09 -41.85 0.03
CA SER A 235 -12.23 -41.22 -0.64
C SER A 235 -13.27 -40.75 0.38
N GLN A 236 -13.61 -41.58 1.36
CA GLN A 236 -14.53 -41.21 2.44
C GLN A 236 -13.98 -40.07 3.31
N ALA A 237 -12.67 -40.08 3.58
CA ALA A 237 -12.01 -39.01 4.32
C ALA A 237 -12.11 -37.66 3.56
N TYR A 238 -11.85 -37.67 2.24
CA TYR A 238 -11.98 -36.49 1.40
C TYR A 238 -13.44 -36.02 1.26
N GLU A 239 -14.41 -36.93 1.10
CA GLU A 239 -15.84 -36.58 1.10
C GLU A 239 -16.26 -35.88 2.39
N SER A 240 -15.76 -36.37 3.53
CA SER A 240 -16.01 -35.75 4.84
C SER A 240 -15.40 -34.35 4.95
N GLN A 241 -14.15 -34.18 4.51
CA GLN A 241 -13.48 -32.86 4.48
C GLN A 241 -14.20 -31.88 3.55
N ILE A 242 -14.66 -32.34 2.38
CA ILE A 242 -15.43 -31.51 1.43
C ILE A 242 -16.74 -31.05 2.07
N ALA A 243 -17.45 -31.94 2.78
CA ALA A 243 -18.68 -31.58 3.48
C ALA A 243 -18.44 -30.53 4.58
N GLU A 244 -17.36 -30.67 5.36
CA GLU A 244 -16.98 -29.71 6.40
C GLU A 244 -16.60 -28.33 5.81
N LEU A 245 -15.80 -28.32 4.74
CA LEU A 245 -15.43 -27.10 4.03
C LEU A 245 -16.66 -26.41 3.44
N ASN A 246 -17.59 -27.15 2.84
CA ASN A 246 -18.83 -26.59 2.31
C ASN A 246 -19.69 -25.96 3.42
N SER A 247 -19.82 -26.61 4.57
CA SER A 247 -20.53 -26.04 5.73
C SER A 247 -19.87 -24.75 6.23
N THR A 248 -18.53 -24.70 6.24
CA THR A 248 -17.78 -23.50 6.60
C THR A 248 -18.01 -22.36 5.60
N ILE A 249 -18.05 -22.66 4.30
CA ILE A 249 -18.34 -21.69 3.24
C ILE A 249 -19.74 -21.12 3.39
N GLU A 250 -20.75 -21.95 3.66
CA GLU A 250 -22.14 -21.50 3.88
C GLU A 250 -22.25 -20.57 5.10
N ALA A 251 -21.58 -20.91 6.21
CA ALA A 251 -21.53 -20.06 7.39
C ALA A 251 -20.87 -18.71 7.09
N LYS A 252 -19.75 -18.70 6.36
CA LYS A 252 -19.03 -17.48 5.98
C LYS A 252 -19.83 -16.61 5.00
N ASN A 253 -20.55 -17.21 4.07
CA ASN A 253 -21.43 -16.48 3.15
C ASN A 253 -22.60 -15.81 3.90
N SER A 254 -23.13 -16.46 4.92
CA SER A 254 -24.18 -15.88 5.78
C SER A 254 -23.63 -14.68 6.57
N GLU A 255 -22.44 -14.81 7.15
CA GLU A 255 -21.75 -13.72 7.86
C GLU A 255 -21.45 -12.52 6.95
N LEU A 256 -21.06 -12.77 5.69
CA LEU A 256 -20.84 -11.71 4.69
C LEU A 256 -22.15 -10.98 4.35
N ALA A 257 -23.24 -11.71 4.11
CA ALA A 257 -24.53 -11.09 3.82
C ALA A 257 -25.03 -10.19 4.96
N GLU A 258 -24.84 -10.60 6.22
CA GLU A 258 -25.15 -9.76 7.39
C GLU A 258 -24.31 -8.48 7.43
N LYS A 259 -23.00 -8.58 7.14
CA LYS A 259 -22.10 -7.42 7.09
C LYS A 259 -22.45 -6.46 5.96
N ASP A 260 -22.84 -6.97 4.79
CA ASP A 260 -23.24 -6.14 3.65
C ASP A 260 -24.52 -5.33 3.94
N VAL A 261 -25.48 -5.94 4.64
CA VAL A 261 -26.66 -5.22 5.15
C VAL A 261 -26.23 -4.11 6.11
N LYS A 262 -25.33 -4.41 7.06
CA LYS A 262 -24.86 -3.40 8.02
C LYS A 262 -24.11 -2.25 7.37
N ILE A 263 -23.28 -2.52 6.36
CA ILE A 263 -22.58 -1.49 5.58
C ILE A 263 -23.59 -0.59 4.87
N SER A 264 -24.63 -1.17 4.27
CA SER A 264 -25.69 -0.42 3.59
C SER A 264 -26.44 0.51 4.54
N GLU A 265 -26.78 0.05 5.75
CA GLU A 265 -27.40 0.88 6.79
C GLU A 265 -26.49 2.03 7.24
N LEU A 266 -25.20 1.75 7.46
CA LEU A 266 -24.24 2.78 7.88
C LEU A 266 -24.05 3.84 6.80
N ASN A 267 -23.97 3.45 5.53
CA ASN A 267 -23.86 4.38 4.42
C ASN A 267 -25.08 5.31 4.33
N ALA A 268 -26.30 4.76 4.48
CA ALA A 268 -27.51 5.57 4.53
C ALA A 268 -27.51 6.56 5.71
N SER A 269 -26.99 6.16 6.88
CA SER A 269 -26.85 7.06 8.03
C SER A 269 -25.82 8.17 7.78
N VAL A 270 -24.70 7.86 7.12
CA VAL A 270 -23.67 8.85 6.75
C VAL A 270 -24.24 9.88 5.78
N GLU A 271 -25.01 9.46 4.77
CA GLU A 271 -25.68 10.37 3.84
C GLU A 271 -26.64 11.33 4.55
N GLN A 272 -27.43 10.83 5.51
CA GLN A 272 -28.33 11.66 6.31
C GLN A 272 -27.60 12.69 7.18
N ILE A 273 -26.50 12.27 7.82
CA ILE A 273 -25.68 13.17 8.64
C ILE A 273 -25.04 14.26 7.77
N GLN A 274 -24.54 13.89 6.59
CA GLN A 274 -23.95 14.84 5.65
C GLN A 274 -24.96 15.88 5.19
N ALA A 275 -26.17 15.45 4.80
CA ALA A 275 -27.25 16.37 4.41
C ALA A 275 -27.64 17.33 5.55
N THR A 276 -27.71 16.83 6.79
CA THR A 276 -27.99 17.65 7.98
C THR A 276 -26.89 18.68 8.23
N LEU A 277 -25.63 18.28 8.06
CA LEU A 277 -24.46 19.15 8.26
C LEU A 277 -24.40 20.26 7.20
N ASP A 278 -24.73 19.94 5.95
CA ASP A 278 -24.80 20.92 4.87
C ASP A 278 -25.95 21.93 5.08
N GLN A 279 -27.10 21.46 5.56
CA GLN A 279 -28.19 22.35 5.94
C GLN A 279 -27.79 23.28 7.10
N LEU A 280 -27.16 22.74 8.14
CA LEU A 280 -26.72 23.54 9.29
C LEU A 280 -25.71 24.63 8.91
N LYS A 281 -24.80 24.35 7.97
CA LYS A 281 -23.87 25.36 7.44
C LYS A 281 -24.61 26.49 6.73
N LYS A 282 -25.60 26.14 5.90
CA LYS A 282 -26.42 27.13 5.19
C LYS A 282 -27.25 28.00 6.16
N ASP A 283 -27.81 27.39 7.20
CA ASP A 283 -28.54 28.11 8.23
C ASP A 283 -27.61 29.05 9.01
N TYR A 284 -26.40 28.59 9.33
CA TYR A 284 -25.36 29.40 9.99
C TYR A 284 -24.95 30.64 9.17
N GLU A 285 -24.72 30.47 7.87
CA GLU A 285 -24.42 31.59 6.96
C GLU A 285 -25.57 32.59 6.91
N THR A 286 -26.81 32.09 6.87
CA THR A 286 -28.02 32.93 6.87
C THR A 286 -28.13 33.73 8.16
N TYR A 287 -27.99 33.09 9.32
CA TYR A 287 -28.06 33.78 10.62
C TYR A 287 -26.95 34.81 10.81
N TRP A 288 -25.75 34.56 10.29
CA TRP A 288 -24.68 35.56 10.34
C TRP A 288 -24.99 36.79 9.50
N ALA A 289 -25.51 36.59 8.28
CA ALA A 289 -25.93 37.70 7.43
C ALA A 289 -27.07 38.51 8.05
N GLU A 290 -28.09 37.83 8.61
CA GLU A 290 -29.19 38.49 9.34
C GLU A 290 -28.69 39.26 10.55
N ARG A 291 -27.75 38.69 11.31
CA ARG A 291 -27.14 39.35 12.46
C ARG A 291 -26.39 40.62 12.07
N GLU A 292 -25.63 40.59 10.99
CA GLU A 292 -24.91 41.77 10.48
C GLU A 292 -25.88 42.90 10.13
N ILE A 293 -27.00 42.58 9.48
CA ILE A 293 -28.07 43.55 9.17
C ILE A 293 -28.66 44.14 10.46
N LEU A 294 -29.00 43.29 11.44
CA LEU A 294 -29.56 43.76 12.71
C LEU A 294 -28.57 44.63 13.50
N GLU A 295 -27.28 44.31 13.48
CA GLU A 295 -26.24 45.14 14.12
C GLU A 295 -26.14 46.52 13.44
N GLN A 296 -26.24 46.59 12.11
CA GLN A 296 -26.28 47.87 11.37
C GLN A 296 -27.55 48.67 11.66
N GLU A 297 -28.72 48.03 11.69
CA GLU A 297 -29.99 48.69 12.01
C GLU A 297 -30.00 49.22 13.45
N LEU A 298 -29.45 48.44 14.39
CA LEU A 298 -29.31 48.85 15.79
C LEU A 298 -28.40 50.08 15.93
N ALA A 299 -27.27 50.11 15.20
CA ALA A 299 -26.40 51.28 15.17
C ALA A 299 -27.14 52.53 14.66
N LYS A 300 -27.85 52.42 13.52
CA LYS A 300 -28.67 53.52 12.97
C LYS A 300 -29.73 54.02 13.94
N ALA A 301 -30.45 53.10 14.59
CA ALA A 301 -31.45 53.46 15.59
C ALA A 301 -30.83 54.22 16.78
N LYS A 302 -29.63 53.81 17.20
CA LYS A 302 -28.90 54.46 18.30
C LYS A 302 -28.37 55.84 17.91
N VAL A 303 -27.87 56.01 16.68
CA VAL A 303 -27.52 57.32 16.10
C VAL A 303 -28.72 58.26 16.18
N ALA A 304 -29.89 57.81 15.71
CA ALA A 304 -31.12 58.62 15.73
C ALA A 304 -31.59 58.96 17.16
N GLU A 305 -31.44 58.05 18.11
CA GLU A 305 -31.73 58.30 19.53
C GLU A 305 -30.81 59.39 20.10
N LYS A 306 -29.50 59.32 19.82
CA LYS A 306 -28.51 60.27 20.33
C LYS A 306 -28.61 61.66 19.72
N LEU A 307 -28.90 61.75 18.42
CA LEU A 307 -29.21 63.04 17.79
C LEU A 307 -30.44 63.69 18.44
N ARG A 308 -31.50 62.90 18.70
CA ARG A 308 -32.71 63.42 19.38
C ARG A 308 -32.42 63.88 20.80
N GLU A 309 -31.58 63.16 21.54
CA GLU A 309 -31.13 63.54 22.90
C GLU A 309 -30.38 64.88 22.87
N LEU A 310 -29.47 65.06 21.89
CA LEU A 310 -28.75 66.30 21.66
C LEU A 310 -29.72 67.44 21.30
N ASP A 311 -30.59 67.24 20.31
CA ASP A 311 -31.58 68.24 19.87
C ASP A 311 -32.52 68.67 21.00
N THR A 312 -33.00 67.70 21.79
CA THR A 312 -33.88 67.97 22.95
C THR A 312 -33.15 68.83 23.98
N THR A 313 -31.89 68.52 24.27
CA THR A 313 -31.08 69.27 25.23
C THR A 313 -30.79 70.68 24.72
N LEU A 314 -30.46 70.84 23.43
CA LEU A 314 -30.20 72.14 22.81
C LEU A 314 -31.48 72.99 22.69
N GLY A 315 -32.65 72.37 22.59
CA GLY A 315 -33.95 73.06 22.55
C GLY A 315 -34.28 73.87 23.80
N GLU A 316 -33.57 73.66 24.91
CA GLU A 316 -33.69 74.48 26.14
C GLU A 316 -33.07 75.88 26.00
N PHE A 317 -32.27 76.12 24.96
CA PHE A 317 -31.48 77.34 24.76
C PHE A 317 -31.89 78.11 23.49
N ASN A 318 -31.65 79.41 23.48
CA ASN A 318 -31.82 80.24 22.29
C ASN A 318 -30.58 80.17 21.35
N GLU A 319 -30.66 80.79 20.16
CA GLU A 319 -29.58 80.69 19.16
C GLU A 319 -28.29 81.38 19.60
N ASP A 320 -28.37 82.54 20.26
CA ASP A 320 -27.18 83.26 20.76
C ASP A 320 -26.48 82.45 21.87
N GLU A 321 -27.25 81.75 22.69
CA GLU A 321 -26.74 80.85 23.74
C GLU A 321 -26.06 79.60 23.15
N LYS A 322 -26.60 79.04 22.06
CA LYS A 322 -26.01 77.89 21.37
C LYS A 322 -24.70 78.24 20.66
N ASP A 323 -24.59 79.44 20.11
CA ASP A 323 -23.42 79.88 19.34
C ASP A 323 -22.11 79.83 20.15
N ILE A 324 -22.20 79.91 21.49
CA ILE A 324 -21.05 79.78 22.43
C ILE A 324 -20.41 78.38 22.38
N ALA A 325 -21.17 77.34 22.05
CA ALA A 325 -20.72 75.96 22.00
C ALA A 325 -20.83 75.34 20.58
N LYS A 326 -20.95 76.18 19.54
CA LYS A 326 -21.20 75.75 18.16
C LYS A 326 -20.20 74.72 17.64
N GLU A 327 -18.91 74.96 17.82
CA GLU A 327 -17.86 74.02 17.38
C GLU A 327 -18.00 72.64 18.05
N ASP A 328 -18.32 72.60 19.34
CA ASP A 328 -18.50 71.35 20.09
C ASP A 328 -19.77 70.61 19.63
N ILE A 329 -20.85 71.36 19.36
CA ILE A 329 -22.12 70.81 18.84
C ILE A 329 -21.91 70.22 17.44
N ASP A 330 -21.26 70.94 16.54
CA ASP A 330 -21.00 70.49 15.17
C ASP A 330 -20.08 69.26 15.14
N LYS A 331 -19.06 69.27 16.00
CA LYS A 331 -18.14 68.13 16.16
C LYS A 331 -18.89 66.90 16.67
N LEU A 332 -19.63 67.01 17.77
CA LEU A 332 -20.37 65.89 18.35
C LEU A 332 -21.44 65.37 17.38
N THR A 333 -22.14 66.27 16.67
CA THR A 333 -23.13 65.88 15.64
C THR A 333 -22.48 65.09 14.51
N SER A 334 -21.28 65.48 14.07
CA SER A 334 -20.54 64.76 13.04
C SER A 334 -20.09 63.38 13.52
N GLU A 335 -19.59 63.29 14.77
CA GLU A 335 -19.18 62.03 15.39
C GLU A 335 -20.34 61.05 15.55
N ILE A 336 -21.51 61.53 16.01
CA ILE A 336 -22.73 60.72 16.11
C ILE A 336 -23.15 60.18 14.74
N ASN A 337 -23.15 61.02 13.69
CA ASN A 337 -23.54 60.61 12.34
C ASN A 337 -22.55 59.62 11.68
N ALA A 338 -21.28 59.66 12.08
CA ALA A 338 -20.25 58.77 11.55
C ALA A 338 -20.21 57.40 12.26
N ALA A 339 -20.92 57.23 13.37
CA ALA A 339 -20.93 55.98 14.12
C ALA A 339 -21.49 54.82 13.30
N THR A 340 -20.75 53.71 13.27
CA THR A 340 -21.15 52.49 12.54
C THR A 340 -21.52 51.36 13.47
N LYS A 341 -21.18 51.48 14.76
CA LYS A 341 -21.48 50.51 15.80
C LYS A 341 -22.11 51.21 17.00
N LYS A 342 -22.91 50.48 17.78
CA LYS A 342 -23.55 51.04 18.98
C LYS A 342 -22.51 51.44 20.04
N GLU A 343 -21.39 50.73 20.09
CA GLU A 343 -20.30 50.95 21.05
C GLU A 343 -19.64 52.33 20.82
N ASP A 344 -19.61 52.81 19.57
CA ASP A 344 -19.08 54.13 19.22
C ASP A 344 -19.87 55.28 19.88
N LEU A 345 -21.08 55.00 20.39
CA LEU A 345 -22.02 55.99 20.92
C LEU A 345 -22.13 56.00 22.46
N GLU A 346 -21.34 55.19 23.17
CA GLU A 346 -21.46 55.04 24.63
C GLU A 346 -21.19 56.34 25.40
N ASN A 347 -20.25 57.16 24.93
CA ASN A 347 -19.85 58.40 25.62
C ASN A 347 -20.69 59.62 25.25
N VAL A 348 -21.53 59.53 24.21
CA VAL A 348 -22.24 60.69 23.64
C VAL A 348 -23.09 61.43 24.68
N THR A 349 -23.80 60.72 25.55
CA THR A 349 -24.60 61.36 26.62
C THR A 349 -23.75 62.21 27.56
N SER A 350 -22.53 61.77 27.88
CA SER A 350 -21.63 62.55 28.73
C SER A 350 -21.17 63.83 28.03
N GLU A 351 -20.94 63.77 26.72
CA GLU A 351 -20.55 64.92 25.91
C GLU A 351 -21.69 65.92 25.73
N ILE A 352 -22.92 65.44 25.51
CA ILE A 352 -24.15 66.27 25.52
C ILE A 352 -24.25 67.05 26.85
N ASN A 353 -24.04 66.37 27.98
CA ASN A 353 -24.08 67.03 29.31
C ASN A 353 -22.95 68.04 29.51
N SER A 354 -21.77 67.78 28.94
CA SER A 354 -20.64 68.73 28.96
C SER A 354 -20.98 70.01 28.17
N ILE A 355 -21.55 69.87 26.96
CA ILE A 355 -22.03 71.00 26.15
C ILE A 355 -23.10 71.78 26.90
N LYS A 356 -24.11 71.09 27.47
CA LYS A 356 -25.16 71.71 28.30
C LYS A 356 -24.57 72.55 29.42
N SER A 357 -23.60 71.99 30.15
CA SER A 357 -22.93 72.67 31.26
C SER A 357 -22.18 73.92 30.81
N LYS A 358 -21.47 73.86 29.68
CA LYS A 358 -20.74 74.99 29.09
C LYS A 358 -21.68 76.14 28.74
N ILE A 359 -22.81 75.85 28.10
CA ILE A 359 -23.84 76.86 27.77
C ILE A 359 -24.40 77.48 29.05
N CYS A 360 -24.85 76.66 30.01
CA CYS A 360 -25.38 77.15 31.29
C CYS A 360 -24.40 78.03 32.06
N MET A 361 -23.12 77.67 32.12
CA MET A 361 -22.09 78.48 32.78
C MET A 361 -21.95 79.86 32.14
N ASN A 362 -21.97 79.93 30.81
CA ASN A 362 -21.86 81.20 30.10
C ASN A 362 -23.10 82.09 30.30
N ILE A 363 -24.31 81.51 30.32
CA ILE A 363 -25.54 82.24 30.63
C ILE A 363 -25.43 82.90 32.01
N VAL A 364 -25.00 82.15 33.04
CA VAL A 364 -24.83 82.68 34.40
C VAL A 364 -23.75 83.76 34.44
N GLU A 365 -22.64 83.60 33.72
CA GLU A 365 -21.58 84.60 33.62
C GLU A 365 -22.10 85.90 32.98
N SER A 366 -22.84 85.79 31.88
CA SER A 366 -23.46 86.92 31.17
C SER A 366 -24.51 87.63 32.03
N GLN A 367 -25.34 86.89 32.77
CA GLN A 367 -26.29 87.45 33.74
C GLN A 367 -25.57 88.22 34.86
N LYS A 368 -24.55 87.63 35.48
CA LYS A 368 -23.75 88.29 36.52
C LYS A 368 -23.07 89.56 36.02
N LYS A 369 -22.57 89.54 34.78
CA LYS A 369 -21.99 90.71 34.13
C LYS A 369 -23.03 91.79 33.89
N ALA A 370 -24.21 91.43 33.36
CA ALA A 370 -25.31 92.36 33.18
C ALA A 370 -25.81 92.98 34.50
N GLU A 371 -25.91 92.18 35.57
CA GLU A 371 -26.25 92.67 36.92
C GLU A 371 -25.19 93.63 37.48
N SER A 372 -23.90 93.32 37.28
CA SER A 372 -22.79 94.20 37.68
C SER A 372 -22.80 95.49 36.88
N ASP A 373 -22.96 95.42 35.56
CA ASP A 373 -23.01 96.57 34.66
C ASP A 373 -24.24 97.44 34.96
N ALA A 374 -25.38 96.84 35.31
CA ALA A 374 -26.57 97.56 35.78
C ALA A 374 -26.35 98.27 37.12
N LYS A 375 -25.69 97.64 38.10
CA LYS A 375 -25.29 98.29 39.36
C LYS A 375 -24.33 99.47 39.14
N ILE A 376 -23.39 99.33 38.21
CA ILE A 376 -22.46 100.42 37.83
C ILE A 376 -23.22 101.56 37.15
N ALA A 377 -24.17 101.26 36.25
CA ALA A 377 -25.02 102.26 35.62
C ALA A 377 -25.90 103.00 36.65
N GLU A 378 -26.46 102.29 37.63
CA GLU A 378 -27.27 102.86 38.72
C GLU A 378 -26.42 103.78 39.62
N GLN A 379 -25.22 103.35 40.04
CA GLN A 379 -24.30 104.20 40.82
C GLN A 379 -23.84 105.44 40.05
N ASN A 380 -23.57 105.32 38.75
CA ASN A 380 -23.21 106.46 37.90
C ASN A 380 -24.38 107.44 37.68
N SER A 381 -25.63 106.98 37.80
CA SER A 381 -26.82 107.85 37.74
C SER A 381 -27.10 108.62 39.04
N ILE A 382 -26.55 108.17 40.17
CA ILE A 382 -26.67 108.84 41.49
C ILE A 382 -25.67 109.98 41.66
N HIS A 383 -24.61 110.04 40.84
CA HIS A 383 -23.56 111.06 41.00
C HIS A 383 -23.90 112.45 40.43
N ASP A 384 -25.08 112.62 39.80
CA ASP A 384 -25.55 113.87 39.19
C ASP A 384 -26.84 114.41 39.87
N GLY A 385 -26.82 114.49 41.21
CA GLY A 385 -27.92 115.03 42.01
C GLY A 385 -27.61 115.24 43.50
N SER A 386 -27.17 116.45 43.85
CA SER A 386 -27.08 117.09 45.19
C SER A 386 -26.35 116.35 46.32
N VAL A 387 -25.10 116.77 46.56
CA VAL A 387 -24.50 116.76 47.89
C VAL A 387 -25.21 117.83 48.73
N GLU A 388 -26.13 117.43 49.61
CA GLU A 388 -26.61 118.30 50.69
C GLU A 388 -25.84 117.97 51.96
N ASP A 389 -25.01 118.93 52.37
CA ASP A 389 -24.12 118.91 53.53
C ASP A 389 -24.93 119.17 54.81
N ILE A 390 -25.10 118.14 55.65
CA ILE A 390 -25.97 118.17 56.85
C ILE A 390 -25.17 118.17 58.17
N PHE A 391 -23.84 118.29 58.12
CA PHE A 391 -22.98 118.31 59.32
C PHE A 391 -22.10 119.55 59.43
N SER A 392 -22.54 120.68 58.85
CA SER A 392 -22.00 121.99 59.17
C SER A 392 -22.81 122.64 60.32
N GLU A 393 -22.25 122.54 61.53
CA GLU A 393 -22.10 123.73 62.39
C GLU A 393 -23.31 124.21 63.21
N VAL A 394 -23.48 123.69 64.44
CA VAL A 394 -23.71 124.53 65.64
C VAL A 394 -23.03 123.89 66.85
N CYS A 395 -21.82 124.36 67.17
CA CYS A 395 -21.30 124.36 68.53
C CYS A 395 -21.72 125.69 69.19
N SER A 396 -22.44 125.63 70.31
CA SER A 396 -22.53 126.75 71.25
C SER A 396 -22.62 126.22 72.68
N GLU A 397 -21.53 126.46 73.43
CA GLU A 397 -21.41 126.82 74.87
C GLU A 397 -22.12 125.91 75.90
N SER A 398 -21.57 125.56 77.07
CA SER A 398 -20.44 126.01 77.88
C SER A 398 -20.26 125.01 79.05
N HIS A 399 -19.02 124.73 79.45
CA HIS A 399 -18.49 124.50 80.82
C HIS A 399 -19.46 123.98 81.93
N ILE A 400 -19.16 122.91 82.67
CA ILE A 400 -18.13 122.79 83.73
C ILE A 400 -18.12 121.36 84.33
N ASP A 401 -16.93 120.94 84.77
CA ASP A 401 -16.52 119.97 85.81
C ASP A 401 -17.33 118.67 86.06
N ASP A 402 -16.68 117.52 85.98
CA ASP A 402 -16.11 116.87 87.18
C ASP A 402 -15.30 115.60 86.83
N GLU A 403 -14.13 115.54 87.47
CA GLU A 403 -13.40 114.41 88.05
C GLU A 403 -13.38 113.00 87.40
N ASP A 404 -12.14 112.52 87.25
CA ASP A 404 -11.65 111.17 87.61
C ASP A 404 -12.42 109.95 87.06
N THR A 405 -11.80 109.01 86.35
CA THR A 405 -10.58 108.31 86.76
C THR A 405 -10.17 107.33 85.67
N ASN A 406 -8.86 107.23 85.51
CA ASN A 406 -8.12 106.19 84.84
C ASN A 406 -8.18 104.88 85.65
N ILE A 407 -8.39 103.71 85.04
CA ILE A 407 -7.72 102.47 85.45
C ILE A 407 -7.87 101.33 84.42
N PHE A 408 -6.71 100.96 83.86
CA PHE A 408 -6.28 99.74 83.15
C PHE A 408 -6.93 99.33 81.83
#